data_AF-A0A1I2IY73-F1
#
_entry.id   AF-A0A1I2IY73-F1
#
_cell.length_a   1.000
_cell.length_b   1.000
_cell.length_c   1.000
_cell.angle_alpha   90.00
_cell.angle_beta   90.00
_cell.angle_gamma   90.00
#
_symmetry.space_group_name_H-M   'P 1'
#
loop_
_entity.id
_entity.type
_entity.pdbx_description
1 polymer ?
#
loop_
_entity_poly.entity_id
_entity_poly.type
_entity_poly.pdbx_seq_one_letter_code
_entity_poly.pdbx_strand_id
1 'polypeptide(L)'
;MSTPSETQQQSSTATYSSAIQSLQNANQRIQSIQSQVEEAKSRLATAYQGADGQAYAQVMNTWLEEVDRIKMTCEAMQNQLGNSMQANNNVQSNNYQAVADQFKLTSFGSSVENGAYSAMMS
;
A
#
# COMPACT_ATOMS: atom_id res chain seq x y z
N MET A 1 16.95 -8.06 -22.16
CA MET A 1 17.58 -7.42 -21.00
C MET A 1 16.55 -6.49 -20.41
N SER A 2 16.00 -6.81 -19.23
CA SER A 2 15.13 -5.88 -18.51
C SER A 2 15.97 -4.70 -18.04
N THR A 3 15.51 -3.48 -18.26
CA THR A 3 16.26 -2.29 -17.81
C THR A 3 16.21 -2.20 -16.29
N PRO A 4 17.22 -1.62 -15.60
CA PRO A 4 17.22 -1.47 -14.14
C PRO A 4 15.95 -0.83 -13.56
N SER A 5 15.28 -0.02 -14.38
CA SER A 5 14.01 0.66 -14.08
C SER A 5 12.83 -0.32 -13.97
N GLU A 6 12.74 -1.33 -14.84
CA GLU A 6 11.62 -2.29 -14.87
C GLU A 6 11.65 -3.24 -13.67
N THR A 7 12.85 -3.67 -13.27
CA THR A 7 13.05 -4.48 -12.07
C THR A 7 12.75 -3.71 -10.79
N GLN A 8 13.05 -2.40 -10.74
CA GLN A 8 12.64 -1.53 -9.63
C GLN A 8 11.12 -1.29 -9.57
N GLN A 9 10.45 -1.18 -10.72
CA GLN A 9 8.99 -1.03 -10.80
C GLN A 9 8.26 -2.27 -10.26
N GLN A 10 8.66 -3.46 -10.72
CA GLN A 10 8.10 -4.72 -10.21
C GLN A 10 8.35 -4.87 -8.71
N SER A 11 9.56 -4.53 -8.23
CA SER A 11 9.90 -4.62 -6.81
C SER A 11 9.03 -3.69 -5.96
N SER A 12 8.88 -2.43 -6.36
CA SER A 12 8.08 -1.44 -5.63
C SER A 12 6.61 -1.86 -5.54
N THR A 13 6.02 -2.28 -6.67
CA THR A 13 4.63 -2.73 -6.75
C THR A 13 4.39 -3.99 -5.89
N ALA A 14 5.35 -4.93 -5.92
CA ALA A 14 5.29 -6.12 -5.07
C ALA A 14 5.35 -5.77 -3.58
N THR A 15 6.18 -4.81 -3.18
CA THR A 15 6.24 -4.32 -1.79
C THR A 15 4.92 -3.70 -1.33
N TYR A 16 4.32 -2.81 -2.14
CA TYR A 16 3.00 -2.23 -1.82
C TYR A 16 1.91 -3.31 -1.70
N SER A 17 1.89 -4.26 -2.65
CA SER A 17 0.90 -5.35 -2.65
C SER A 17 1.01 -6.25 -1.41
N SER A 18 2.25 -6.59 -1.01
CA SER A 18 2.52 -7.37 0.20
C SER A 18 2.11 -6.64 1.48
N ALA A 19 2.37 -5.32 1.55
CA ALA A 19 1.96 -4.50 2.68
C ALA A 19 0.42 -4.40 2.80
N ILE A 20 -0.28 -4.22 1.68
CA ILE A 20 -1.75 -4.21 1.63
C ILE A 20 -2.32 -5.55 2.10
N GLN A 21 -1.79 -6.67 1.60
CA GLN A 21 -2.22 -8.01 2.04
C GLN A 21 -1.97 -8.24 3.54
N SER A 22 -0.82 -7.80 4.06
CA SER A 22 -0.52 -7.88 5.49
C SER A 22 -1.54 -7.13 6.34
N LEU A 23 -1.93 -5.93 5.92
CA LEU A 23 -2.98 -5.14 6.59
C LEU A 23 -4.36 -5.82 6.49
N GLN A 24 -4.69 -6.44 5.35
CA GLN A 24 -5.96 -7.16 5.19
C GLN A 24 -6.04 -8.37 6.13
N ASN A 25 -4.96 -9.16 6.21
CA ASN A 25 -4.86 -10.28 7.12
C ASN A 25 -4.95 -9.82 8.59
N ALA A 26 -4.30 -8.71 8.94
CA ALA A 26 -4.40 -8.13 10.28
C ALA A 26 -5.85 -7.76 10.62
N ASN A 27 -6.57 -7.08 9.71
CA ASN A 27 -7.98 -6.73 9.91
C ASN A 27 -8.88 -7.95 10.12
N GLN A 28 -8.70 -9.02 9.34
CA GLN A 28 -9.46 -10.26 9.52
C GLN A 28 -9.20 -10.90 10.90
N ARG A 29 -7.95 -10.92 11.34
CA ARG A 29 -7.59 -11.43 12.67
C ARG A 29 -8.21 -10.58 13.78
N ILE A 30 -8.20 -9.25 13.63
CA ILE A 30 -8.81 -8.33 14.59
C ILE A 30 -10.32 -8.58 14.68
N GLN A 31 -11.02 -8.72 13.55
CA GLN A 31 -12.47 -9.03 13.54
C GLN A 31 -12.79 -10.35 14.25
N SER A 32 -11.94 -11.38 14.09
CA SER A 32 -12.09 -12.65 14.79
C SER A 32 -11.94 -12.48 16.31
N ILE A 33 -10.92 -11.74 16.76
CA ILE A 33 -10.69 -11.49 18.19
C ILE A 33 -11.84 -10.63 18.76
N GLN A 34 -12.34 -9.65 18.00
CA GLN A 34 -13.48 -8.82 18.40
C GLN A 34 -14.71 -9.66 18.72
N SER A 35 -15.03 -10.62 17.85
CA SER A 35 -16.15 -11.56 18.06
C SER A 35 -15.96 -12.40 19.34
N GLN A 36 -14.74 -12.89 19.59
CA GLN A 36 -14.45 -13.66 20.81
C GLN A 36 -14.59 -12.83 22.08
N VAL A 37 -14.21 -11.55 22.05
CA VAL A 37 -14.36 -10.65 23.20
C VAL A 37 -15.83 -10.30 23.44
N GLU A 38 -16.63 -10.08 22.40
CA GLU A 38 -18.07 -9.90 22.56
C GLU A 38 -18.74 -11.12 23.18
N GLU A 39 -18.38 -12.33 22.75
CA GLU A 39 -18.85 -13.56 23.37
C GLU A 39 -18.44 -13.67 24.84
N ALA A 40 -17.17 -13.35 25.16
CA ALA A 40 -16.67 -13.36 26.53
C ALA A 40 -17.44 -12.37 27.41
N LYS A 41 -17.67 -11.15 26.91
CA LYS A 41 -18.47 -10.12 27.56
C LYS A 41 -19.90 -10.59 27.84
N SER A 42 -20.56 -11.23 26.88
CA SER A 42 -21.92 -11.78 27.05
C SER A 42 -21.99 -12.87 28.13
N ARG A 43 -21.04 -13.81 28.11
CA ARG A 43 -20.94 -14.88 29.12
C ARG A 43 -20.68 -14.31 30.51
N LEU A 44 -19.78 -13.33 30.61
CA LEU A 44 -19.40 -12.71 31.89
C LEU A 44 -20.49 -11.80 32.43
N ALA A 45 -21.24 -11.09 31.59
CA ALA A 45 -22.41 -10.31 32.04
C ALA A 45 -23.48 -11.20 32.69
N THR A 46 -23.57 -12.47 32.25
CA THR A 46 -24.50 -13.45 32.84
C THR A 46 -23.96 -14.01 34.16
N ALA A 47 -22.65 -14.18 34.28
CA ALA A 47 -21.99 -14.80 35.45
C ALA A 47 -21.66 -13.81 36.58
N TYR A 48 -21.31 -12.56 36.25
CA TYR A 48 -20.96 -11.50 37.20
C TYR A 48 -22.07 -10.45 37.22
N GLN A 49 -22.88 -10.46 38.28
CA GLN A 49 -23.86 -9.42 38.56
C GLN A 49 -23.29 -8.43 39.59
N GLY A 50 -23.77 -7.19 39.58
CA GLY A 50 -23.35 -6.15 40.53
C GLY A 50 -22.18 -5.29 40.02
N ALA A 51 -21.49 -4.61 40.95
CA ALA A 51 -20.48 -3.60 40.65
C ALA A 51 -19.27 -4.15 39.87
N ASP A 52 -18.84 -5.38 40.17
CA ASP A 52 -17.70 -6.02 39.49
C ASP A 52 -18.02 -6.35 38.03
N GLY A 53 -19.24 -6.80 37.75
CA GLY A 53 -19.73 -7.05 36.39
C GLY A 53 -19.77 -5.76 35.56
N GLN A 54 -20.15 -4.63 36.17
CA GLN A 54 -20.14 -3.32 35.54
C GLN A 54 -18.71 -2.83 35.22
N ALA A 55 -17.78 -2.96 36.17
CA ALA A 55 -16.38 -2.61 35.97
C ALA A 55 -15.75 -3.43 34.83
N TYR A 56 -16.01 -4.74 34.80
CA TYR A 56 -15.53 -5.59 33.72
C TYR A 56 -16.14 -5.22 32.36
N ALA A 57 -17.45 -4.93 32.32
CA ALA A 57 -18.12 -4.49 31.09
C ALA A 57 -17.52 -3.19 30.55
N GLN A 58 -17.12 -2.25 31.42
CA GLN A 58 -16.41 -1.03 31.01
C GLN A 58 -15.05 -1.35 30.37
N VAL A 59 -14.25 -2.24 30.97
CA VAL A 59 -12.96 -2.64 30.39
C VAL A 59 -13.13 -3.27 29.01
N MET A 60 -14.13 -4.15 28.85
CA MET A 60 -14.44 -4.75 27.55
C MET A 60 -14.91 -3.71 26.52
N ASN A 61 -15.69 -2.70 26.94
CA ASN A 61 -16.09 -1.61 26.05
C ASN A 61 -14.89 -0.79 25.59
N THR A 62 -13.99 -0.39 26.49
CA THR A 62 -12.77 0.34 26.13
C THR A 62 -11.90 -0.48 25.17
N TRP A 63 -11.79 -1.79 25.41
CA TRP A 63 -11.06 -2.66 24.49
C TRP A 63 -11.70 -2.69 23.08
N LEU A 64 -13.04 -2.77 23.00
CA LEU A 64 -13.76 -2.74 21.71
C LEU A 64 -13.55 -1.40 20.97
N GLU A 65 -13.58 -0.28 21.68
CA GLU A 65 -13.34 1.06 21.11
C GLU A 65 -11.92 1.18 20.54
N GLU A 66 -10.90 0.68 21.25
CA GLU A 66 -9.52 0.69 20.77
C GLU A 66 -9.33 -0.24 19.56
N VAL A 67 -10.02 -1.37 19.53
CA VAL A 67 -10.03 -2.26 18.36
C VAL A 67 -10.63 -1.57 17.13
N ASP A 68 -11.73 -0.85 17.28
CA ASP A 68 -12.33 -0.10 16.17
C ASP A 68 -11.38 1.01 15.67
N ARG A 69 -10.66 1.70 16.57
CA ARG A 69 -9.60 2.66 16.18
C ARG A 69 -8.49 2.02 15.37
N ILE A 70 -8.01 0.84 15.76
CA ILE A 70 -6.97 0.12 15.02
C ILE A 70 -7.48 -0.28 13.64
N LYS A 71 -8.73 -0.78 13.52
CA LYS A 71 -9.34 -1.13 12.22
C LYS A 71 -9.40 0.07 11.28
N MET A 72 -9.90 1.21 11.77
CA MET A 72 -9.94 2.46 10.99
C MET A 72 -8.54 2.89 10.54
N THR A 73 -7.53 2.72 11.40
CA THR A 73 -6.13 3.04 11.08
C THR A 73 -5.59 2.11 9.98
N CYS A 74 -5.85 0.80 10.07
CA CYS A 74 -5.44 -0.17 9.05
C CYS A 74 -6.11 0.13 7.69
N GLU A 75 -7.40 0.48 7.68
CA GLU A 75 -8.12 0.88 6.47
C GLU A 75 -7.54 2.17 5.87
N ALA A 76 -7.28 3.18 6.70
CA ALA A 76 -6.63 4.42 6.25
C ALA A 76 -5.24 4.15 5.64
N MET A 77 -4.44 3.26 6.25
CA MET A 77 -3.14 2.86 5.71
C MET A 77 -3.28 2.10 4.38
N GLN A 78 -4.27 1.21 4.24
CA GLN A 78 -4.53 0.52 2.97
C GLN A 78 -4.87 1.52 1.86
N ASN A 79 -5.74 2.48 2.13
CA ASN A 79 -6.11 3.54 1.19
C ASN A 79 -4.88 4.38 0.80
N GLN A 80 -4.06 4.78 1.78
CA GLN A 80 -2.87 5.58 1.53
C GLN A 80 -1.82 4.82 0.72
N LEU A 81 -1.60 3.53 0.99
CA LEU A 81 -0.71 2.68 0.21
C LEU A 81 -1.23 2.47 -1.21
N GLY A 82 -2.55 2.28 -1.38
CA GLY A 82 -3.18 2.17 -2.70
C GLY A 82 -3.02 3.44 -3.54
N ASN A 83 -3.27 4.61 -2.94
CA ASN A 83 -3.05 5.90 -3.59
C ASN A 83 -1.57 6.12 -3.94
N SER A 84 -0.66 5.79 -3.02
CA SER A 84 0.78 5.91 -3.24
C SER A 84 1.25 5.00 -4.38
N MET A 85 0.72 3.78 -4.46
CA MET A 85 1.03 2.83 -5.54
C MET A 85 0.57 3.37 -6.90
N GLN A 86 -0.66 3.92 -7.00
CA GLN A 86 -1.13 4.55 -8.24
C GLN A 86 -0.29 5.76 -8.64
N ALA A 87 0.00 6.66 -7.69
CA ALA A 87 0.85 7.82 -7.94
C ALA A 87 2.24 7.41 -8.43
N ASN A 88 2.85 6.38 -7.82
CA ASN A 88 4.15 5.88 -8.22
C ASN A 88 4.12 5.26 -9.63
N ASN A 89 3.09 4.47 -9.95
CA ASN A 89 2.90 3.94 -11.31
C ASN A 89 2.76 5.05 -12.36
N ASN A 90 2.04 6.13 -12.05
CA ASN A 90 1.87 7.26 -12.96
C ASN A 90 3.18 8.03 -13.19
N VAL A 91 3.90 8.36 -12.11
CA VAL A 91 5.20 9.04 -12.19
C VAL A 91 6.19 8.21 -13.00
N GLN A 92 6.23 6.91 -12.76
CA GLN A 92 7.11 6.01 -13.50
C GLN A 92 6.74 5.93 -14.99
N SER A 93 5.45 5.79 -15.32
CA SER A 93 4.98 5.78 -16.72
C SER A 93 5.35 7.06 -17.47
N ASN A 94 5.18 8.22 -16.83
CA ASN A 94 5.59 9.51 -17.39
C ASN A 94 7.10 9.59 -17.59
N ASN A 95 7.89 9.08 -16.64
CA ASN A 95 9.35 9.03 -16.76
C ASN A 95 9.79 8.11 -17.90
N TYR A 96 9.14 6.96 -18.11
CA TYR A 96 9.42 6.07 -19.24
C TYR A 96 9.15 6.76 -20.59
N GLN A 97 8.03 7.47 -20.73
CA GLN A 97 7.73 8.21 -21.95
C GLN A 97 8.76 9.32 -22.20
N ALA A 98 9.10 10.11 -21.17
CA ALA A 98 10.10 11.17 -21.30
C ALA A 98 11.49 10.61 -21.71
N VAL A 99 11.92 9.50 -21.11
CA VAL A 99 13.20 8.85 -21.47
C VAL A 99 13.13 8.27 -22.88
N ALA A 100 12.03 7.62 -23.26
CA ALA A 100 11.86 7.07 -24.60
C ALA A 100 11.85 8.17 -25.68
N ASP A 101 11.19 9.29 -25.41
CA ASP A 101 11.16 10.44 -26.31
C ASP A 101 12.53 11.13 -26.40
N GLN A 102 13.24 11.24 -25.28
CA GLN A 102 14.61 11.75 -25.29
C GLN A 102 15.57 10.81 -26.03
N PHE A 103 15.41 9.49 -25.90
CA PHE A 103 16.20 8.51 -26.66
C PHE A 103 15.93 8.58 -28.17
N LYS A 104 14.66 8.77 -28.58
CA LYS A 104 14.32 9.02 -29.98
C LYS A 104 14.95 10.32 -30.48
N LEU A 105 14.92 11.38 -29.68
CA LEU A 105 15.50 12.68 -30.03
C LEU A 105 17.03 12.61 -30.17
N THR A 106 17.73 11.96 -29.22
CA THR A 106 19.19 11.79 -29.30
C THR A 106 19.61 10.85 -30.42
N SER A 107 18.86 9.77 -30.68
CA SER A 107 19.09 8.87 -31.81
C SER A 107 18.90 9.58 -33.16
N PHE A 108 17.95 10.49 -33.26
CA PHE A 108 17.76 11.30 -34.47
C PHE A 108 18.88 12.35 -34.62
N GLY A 109 19.26 13.03 -33.53
CA GLY A 109 20.33 14.02 -33.55
C GLY A 109 21.69 13.43 -33.97
N SER A 110 22.04 12.23 -33.49
CA SER A 110 23.29 11.57 -33.83
C SER A 110 23.36 11.10 -35.29
N SER A 111 22.22 10.69 -35.86
CA SER A 111 22.14 10.29 -37.27
C SER A 111 22.19 11.50 -38.22
N VAL A 112 21.68 12.66 -37.80
CA VAL A 112 21.81 13.93 -38.53
C VAL A 112 23.26 14.46 -38.50
N GLU A 113 23.93 14.44 -37.33
CA GLU A 113 25.34 14.84 -37.24
C GLU A 113 26.23 13.96 -38.14
N ASN A 114 26.10 12.63 -38.06
CA ASN A 114 26.97 11.73 -38.83
C ASN A 114 26.75 11.85 -40.35
N GLY A 115 25.51 12.10 -40.79
CA GLY A 115 25.20 12.39 -42.20
C GLY A 115 25.75 13.73 -42.68
N ALA A 116 25.70 14.77 -41.84
CA ALA A 116 26.24 16.10 -42.17
C ALA A 116 27.77 16.12 -42.25
N TYR A 117 28.47 15.42 -41.34
CA TYR A 117 29.93 15.29 -41.40
C TYR A 117 30.40 14.50 -42.63
N SER A 118 29.65 13.48 -43.05
CA SER A 118 29.97 12.70 -44.26
C SER A 118 29.78 13.50 -45.55
N ALA A 119 28.83 14.43 -45.61
CA ALA A 119 28.54 15.23 -46.80
C ALA A 119 29.48 16.45 -46.98
N MET A 120 30.18 16.87 -45.92
CA MET A 120 31.17 17.96 -45.98
C MET A 120 32.59 17.48 -46.32
N MET A 121 32.84 16.17 -46.27
CA MET A 121 34.14 15.53 -46.53
C MET A 121 34.22 14.86 -47.92
N SER A 122 33.16 14.93 -48.72
CA SER A 122 33.10 14.49 -50.12
C SER A 122 33.14 15.67 -51.07
#